data_AF-A0A9X7PEE2-F1
#
_entry.id   AF-A0A9X7PEE2-F1
#
_cell.length_a   1.000
_cell.length_b   1.000
_cell.length_c   1.000
_cell.angle_alpha   90.00
_cell.angle_beta   90.00
_cell.angle_gamma   90.00
#
_symmetry.space_group_name_H-M   'P 1'
#
loop_
_entity.id
_entity.type
_entity.pdbx_description
1 polymer ?
#
loop_
_entity_poly.entity_id
_entity_poly.type
_entity_poly.pdbx_seq_one_letter_code
_entity_poly.pdbx_strand_id
1 'polypeptide(L)'
;MSLGEDGYDEDHGLTRTRLPEGEGDPYAPRRGRGGRGGARAGMSSRNLITVVGVVVLLIAAIAFANRGSGSGSDDAKKSGDEVSAGATAPSGVKPVGGKNGGIASGFARTQQGAQSAATNFAVALGGNGMFEKASRHAIVDAIHTPDAARDLQAKLDQAYGTGFLKSLGLNDDGSAPKGQTFVSRTIPVGTKATAFNDSEATVEVWCTGLVGLAGEGSTKPVAQTWFTVTEKLRWTNDDWKLTSSEQKQGPAPVSGDLRASSADEITNAVNGYGGFTYAR
;
A
#
# COMPACT_ATOMS: atom_id res chain seq x y z
N MET A 1 -34.57 12.56 -64.44
CA MET A 1 -35.90 11.96 -64.20
C MET A 1 -35.78 11.26 -62.85
N SER A 2 -36.33 11.86 -61.78
CA SER A 2 -37.62 11.46 -61.15
C SER A 2 -37.59 10.02 -60.63
N LEU A 3 -37.94 9.63 -59.41
CA LEU A 3 -38.46 10.15 -58.14
C LEU A 3 -38.02 9.05 -57.12
N GLY A 4 -37.66 9.26 -55.85
CA GLY A 4 -38.49 9.87 -54.81
C GLY A 4 -39.67 8.97 -54.49
N GLU A 5 -39.44 7.83 -53.82
CA GLU A 5 -40.52 6.92 -53.39
C GLU A 5 -40.31 6.48 -51.95
N ASP A 6 -41.43 6.50 -51.25
CA ASP A 6 -41.59 6.55 -49.81
C ASP A 6 -42.00 5.16 -49.31
N GLY A 7 -41.57 4.78 -48.10
CA GLY A 7 -41.95 3.51 -47.50
C GLY A 7 -41.73 3.52 -45.99
N TYR A 8 -42.81 3.82 -45.28
CA TYR A 8 -42.95 3.75 -43.83
C TYR A 8 -42.86 2.31 -43.32
N ASP A 9 -42.19 2.10 -42.17
CA ASP A 9 -42.69 1.19 -41.14
C ASP A 9 -42.11 1.60 -39.77
N GLU A 10 -43.03 2.00 -38.89
CA GLU A 10 -42.80 2.29 -37.48
C GLU A 10 -42.96 1.00 -36.65
N ASP A 11 -42.18 0.96 -35.57
CA ASP A 11 -42.54 0.47 -34.24
C ASP A 11 -42.02 -0.90 -33.74
N HIS A 12 -41.70 -0.86 -32.45
CA HIS A 12 -41.58 -1.90 -31.43
C HIS A 12 -40.19 -2.51 -31.13
N GLY A 13 -39.59 -1.97 -30.06
CA GLY A 13 -38.45 -2.60 -29.37
C GLY A 13 -38.06 -1.93 -28.04
N LEU A 14 -39.01 -1.35 -27.30
CA LEU A 14 -38.76 -0.79 -25.96
C LEU A 14 -38.62 -1.92 -24.93
N THR A 15 -37.41 -2.14 -24.39
CA THR A 15 -37.22 -2.96 -23.17
C THR A 15 -36.76 -2.07 -22.02
N ARG A 16 -37.74 -1.38 -21.42
CA ARG A 16 -37.68 -0.87 -20.05
C ARG A 16 -38.03 -2.01 -19.09
N THR A 17 -37.05 -2.57 -18.42
CA THR A 17 -37.29 -3.50 -17.31
C THR A 17 -37.68 -2.70 -16.07
N ARG A 18 -38.98 -2.57 -15.81
CA ARG A 18 -39.52 -2.15 -14.51
C ARG A 18 -39.48 -3.35 -13.56
N LEU A 19 -38.91 -3.14 -12.38
CA LEU A 19 -39.08 -4.03 -11.23
C LEU A 19 -40.53 -3.96 -10.74
N PRO A 20 -41.15 -5.09 -10.35
CA PRO A 20 -42.51 -5.10 -9.82
C PRO A 20 -42.57 -4.40 -8.45
N GLU A 21 -43.47 -3.43 -8.34
CA GLU A 21 -43.88 -2.86 -7.06
C GLU A 21 -44.61 -3.93 -6.26
N GLY A 22 -44.09 -4.23 -5.07
CA GLY A 22 -44.69 -5.14 -4.13
C GLY A 22 -45.94 -4.52 -3.51
N GLU A 23 -47.04 -5.25 -3.66
CA GLU A 23 -48.32 -5.12 -2.97
C GLU A 23 -48.20 -4.59 -1.53
N GLY A 24 -48.96 -3.55 -1.22
CA GLY A 24 -49.08 -2.99 0.12
C GLY A 24 -49.73 -3.99 1.08
N ASP A 25 -49.08 -4.24 2.20
CA ASP A 25 -49.61 -5.02 3.33
C ASP A 25 -50.67 -4.21 4.11
N PRO A 26 -51.93 -4.69 4.20
CA PRO A 26 -53.03 -4.00 4.87
C PRO A 26 -53.05 -4.11 6.43
N TYR A 27 -51.98 -4.58 7.10
CA TYR A 27 -52.01 -4.81 8.56
C TYR A 27 -51.00 -4.04 9.45
N ALA A 28 -50.41 -2.92 9.01
CA ALA A 28 -49.51 -2.13 9.87
C ALA A 28 -50.25 -1.20 10.88
N PRO A 29 -49.97 -1.26 12.21
CA PRO A 29 -50.64 -0.41 13.20
C PRO A 29 -50.01 0.98 13.36
N ARG A 30 -50.87 1.98 13.56
CA ARG A 30 -50.57 3.41 13.81
C ARG A 30 -49.94 3.67 15.18
N ARG A 31 -48.83 4.43 15.23
CA ARG A 31 -48.37 5.27 16.35
C ARG A 31 -47.65 6.47 15.72
N GLY A 32 -47.79 7.74 16.09
CA GLY A 32 -48.23 8.39 17.32
C GLY A 32 -47.32 9.63 17.50
N ARG A 33 -47.93 10.81 17.62
CA ARG A 33 -47.35 12.16 17.58
C ARG A 33 -46.61 12.57 18.87
N GLY A 34 -45.56 13.40 18.74
CA GLY A 34 -44.91 14.22 19.81
C GLY A 34 -43.43 13.87 20.00
N GLY A 35 -42.46 14.77 20.26
CA GLY A 35 -42.41 16.20 20.55
C GLY A 35 -41.12 16.48 21.36
N ARG A 36 -40.40 17.56 21.00
CA ARG A 36 -39.40 18.33 21.80
C ARG A 36 -38.04 17.71 22.17
N GLY A 37 -37.00 18.28 21.56
CA GLY A 37 -35.96 19.08 22.23
C GLY A 37 -35.16 18.45 23.39
N GLY A 38 -33.88 18.14 23.13
CA GLY A 38 -32.88 17.83 24.16
C GLY A 38 -31.47 18.15 23.66
N ALA A 39 -30.87 19.18 24.26
CA ALA A 39 -29.54 19.71 23.95
C ALA A 39 -28.41 18.70 24.18
N ARG A 40 -27.36 18.74 23.36
CA ARG A 40 -26.04 18.24 23.72
C ARG A 40 -25.05 19.39 23.75
N ALA A 41 -24.72 19.77 24.98
CA ALA A 41 -23.65 20.69 25.29
C ALA A 41 -22.28 20.07 25.00
N GLY A 42 -21.41 20.89 24.40
CA GLY A 42 -19.98 21.04 24.69
C GLY A 42 -19.07 19.82 24.57
N MET A 43 -18.09 19.91 23.67
CA MET A 43 -16.69 19.68 24.03
C MET A 43 -15.72 20.29 23.00
N SER A 44 -15.15 21.43 23.42
CA SER A 44 -13.78 21.94 23.20
C SER A 44 -12.99 21.44 21.98
N SER A 45 -12.86 22.32 20.99
CA SER A 45 -11.80 22.27 19.97
C SER A 45 -10.56 22.98 20.51
N ARG A 46 -9.53 22.20 20.88
CA ARG A 46 -8.14 22.66 21.02
C ARG A 46 -7.25 21.43 21.07
N ASN A 47 -6.52 21.18 19.99
CA ASN A 47 -5.06 21.25 20.04
C ASN A 47 -4.48 21.07 18.63
N LEU A 48 -3.77 22.12 18.24
CA LEU A 48 -2.84 22.22 17.12
C LEU A 48 -1.71 21.20 17.37
N ILE A 49 -1.52 20.22 16.48
CA ILE A 49 -0.32 19.39 16.48
C ILE A 49 0.51 19.75 15.25
N THR A 50 1.65 20.35 15.56
CA THR A 50 2.80 20.65 14.71
C THR A 50 3.27 19.39 14.00
N VAL A 51 3.26 19.41 12.66
CA VAL A 51 3.70 18.30 11.79
C VAL A 51 5.20 18.39 11.59
N VAL A 52 5.94 17.37 12.04
CA VAL A 52 7.35 17.17 11.69
C VAL A 52 7.59 15.67 11.40
N GLY A 53 7.88 15.40 10.12
CA GLY A 53 8.53 14.22 9.50
C GLY A 53 8.43 12.86 10.18
N VAL A 54 7.43 12.05 9.81
CA VAL A 54 7.25 10.66 10.24
C VAL A 54 7.66 9.70 9.12
N VAL A 55 8.81 9.04 9.28
CA VAL A 55 9.12 7.77 8.64
C VAL A 55 8.83 6.70 9.68
N VAL A 56 7.57 6.24 9.75
CA VAL A 56 7.08 4.93 10.24
C VAL A 56 5.57 4.87 10.02
N LEU A 57 5.11 3.83 9.32
CA LEU A 57 3.71 3.45 9.15
C LEU A 57 2.93 3.47 10.47
N LEU A 58 1.92 4.33 10.61
CA LEU A 58 0.81 4.25 11.58
C LEU A 58 -0.29 5.22 11.07
N ILE A 59 -1.57 4.91 10.84
CA ILE A 59 -2.48 3.85 11.31
C ILE A 59 -3.68 3.76 10.34
N ALA A 60 -4.16 2.54 10.08
CA ALA A 60 -5.60 2.25 10.06
C ALA A 60 -5.86 0.85 10.63
N ALA A 61 -5.62 0.70 11.93
CA ALA A 61 -6.20 -0.34 12.78
C ALA A 61 -7.64 0.02 13.23
N ILE A 62 -8.33 0.90 12.49
CA ILE A 62 -9.76 1.20 12.68
C ILE A 62 -10.39 1.31 11.29
N ALA A 63 -10.94 0.21 10.80
CA ALA A 63 -11.98 0.22 9.77
C ALA A 63 -12.92 -0.99 9.95
N PHE A 64 -13.34 -1.24 11.19
CA PHE A 64 -14.58 -1.98 11.47
C PHE A 64 -15.24 -1.39 12.72
N ALA A 65 -15.74 -0.16 12.59
CA ALA A 65 -16.68 0.43 13.53
C ALA A 65 -17.46 1.57 12.87
N ASN A 66 -18.67 1.24 12.42
CA ASN A 66 -19.80 2.13 12.15
C ASN A 66 -19.84 2.99 10.87
N ARG A 67 -20.96 2.77 10.16
CA ARG A 67 -21.72 3.59 9.19
C ARG A 67 -21.35 3.42 7.71
N GLY A 68 -22.27 3.08 6.81
CA GLY A 68 -23.73 3.20 6.85
C GLY A 68 -24.20 4.57 6.38
N SER A 69 -24.77 4.60 5.17
CA SER A 69 -25.69 5.58 4.56
C SER A 69 -25.25 7.04 4.39
N GLY A 70 -25.32 7.54 3.16
CA GLY A 70 -25.48 8.98 2.89
C GLY A 70 -25.04 9.41 1.49
N SER A 71 -26.02 9.69 0.63
CA SER A 71 -25.87 10.30 -0.68
C SER A 71 -25.29 11.72 -0.63
N GLY A 72 -24.56 12.10 -1.67
CA GLY A 72 -24.23 13.48 -1.98
C GLY A 72 -23.62 13.55 -3.37
N SER A 73 -24.46 13.79 -4.38
CA SER A 73 -24.06 14.31 -5.67
C SER A 73 -23.47 15.69 -5.48
N ASP A 74 -22.33 15.99 -6.12
CA ASP A 74 -22.07 17.30 -6.70
C ASP A 74 -20.95 17.21 -7.75
N ASP A 75 -21.28 17.76 -8.91
CA ASP A 75 -20.46 17.92 -10.10
C ASP A 75 -19.25 18.83 -9.85
N ALA A 76 -18.06 18.42 -10.32
CA ALA A 76 -16.96 19.34 -10.54
C ALA A 76 -16.14 18.96 -11.79
N LYS A 77 -16.26 19.87 -12.77
CA LYS A 77 -15.58 20.02 -14.07
C LYS A 77 -14.21 19.34 -14.25
N LYS A 78 -14.10 18.66 -15.39
CA LYS A 78 -12.88 18.31 -16.11
C LYS A 78 -12.00 19.54 -16.39
N SER A 79 -10.73 19.45 -15.98
CA SER A 79 -9.61 20.11 -16.66
C SER A 79 -8.52 19.04 -16.82
N GLY A 80 -8.43 18.51 -18.04
CA GLY A 80 -7.46 17.49 -18.39
C GLY A 80 -6.09 18.13 -18.58
N ASP A 81 -5.15 17.69 -17.76
CA ASP A 81 -3.74 17.72 -18.11
C ASP A 81 -3.32 16.26 -18.20
N GLU A 82 -3.17 15.78 -19.43
CA GLU A 82 -2.91 14.39 -19.75
C GLU A 82 -1.42 14.14 -19.48
N VAL A 83 -1.10 13.82 -18.23
CA VAL A 83 0.20 13.24 -17.88
C VAL A 83 0.28 11.89 -18.58
N SER A 84 0.96 11.84 -19.72
CA SER A 84 1.18 10.61 -20.46
C SER A 84 2.00 9.67 -19.60
N ALA A 85 1.32 8.71 -18.95
CA ALA A 85 1.96 7.63 -18.22
C ALA A 85 2.68 6.74 -19.24
N GLY A 86 3.98 6.96 -19.41
CA GLY A 86 4.80 6.11 -20.27
C GLY A 86 4.62 4.64 -19.89
N ALA A 87 4.33 3.80 -20.89
CA ALA A 87 4.14 2.37 -20.69
C ALA A 87 5.37 1.75 -20.01
N THR A 88 5.16 1.02 -18.91
CA THR A 88 6.21 0.28 -18.20
C THR A 88 6.59 -0.97 -18.99
N ALA A 89 7.48 -0.84 -19.97
CA ALA A 89 8.02 -1.98 -20.70
C ALA A 89 9.00 -2.78 -19.80
N PRO A 90 9.01 -4.13 -19.88
CA PRO A 90 10.02 -4.96 -19.22
C PRO A 90 11.41 -4.50 -19.64
N SER A 91 12.26 -4.26 -18.65
CA SER A 91 13.45 -3.46 -18.88
C SER A 91 14.61 -4.23 -19.58
N GLY A 92 14.50 -5.56 -19.71
CA GLY A 92 15.41 -6.41 -20.51
C GLY A 92 16.87 -6.51 -20.04
N VAL A 93 17.22 -5.89 -18.91
CA VAL A 93 18.62 -5.81 -18.43
C VAL A 93 18.91 -6.88 -17.39
N LYS A 94 20.11 -7.44 -17.47
CA LYS A 94 20.60 -8.46 -16.54
C LYS A 94 20.58 -7.96 -15.08
N PRO A 95 20.27 -8.83 -14.11
CA PRO A 95 20.46 -8.52 -12.70
C PRO A 95 21.90 -8.09 -12.38
N VAL A 96 22.07 -7.22 -11.40
CA VAL A 96 23.40 -6.90 -10.88
C VAL A 96 23.99 -8.12 -10.17
N GLY A 97 25.31 -8.31 -10.27
CA GLY A 97 26.02 -9.40 -9.59
C GLY A 97 26.50 -9.04 -8.18
N GLY A 98 26.55 -7.75 -7.84
CA GLY A 98 27.02 -7.24 -6.56
C GLY A 98 25.98 -7.43 -5.44
N LYS A 99 26.47 -7.58 -4.21
CA LYS A 99 25.66 -7.58 -2.99
C LYS A 99 26.33 -6.76 -1.89
N ASN A 100 25.53 -6.06 -1.09
CA ASN A 100 25.91 -5.44 0.17
C ASN A 100 24.95 -5.90 1.26
N GLY A 101 25.44 -6.66 2.25
CA GLY A 101 24.57 -7.22 3.30
C GLY A 101 23.48 -8.16 2.77
N GLY A 102 23.71 -8.83 1.64
CA GLY A 102 22.72 -9.67 0.97
C GLY A 102 21.72 -8.93 0.06
N ILE A 103 21.72 -7.59 0.09
CA ILE A 103 20.92 -6.73 -0.78
C ILE A 103 21.69 -6.46 -2.07
N ALA A 104 21.02 -6.49 -3.21
CA ALA A 104 21.64 -6.20 -4.50
C ALA A 104 22.33 -4.82 -4.53
N SER A 105 23.50 -4.73 -5.17
CA SER A 105 24.29 -3.51 -5.28
C SER A 105 25.06 -3.42 -6.61
N GLY A 106 25.57 -2.23 -6.93
CA GLY A 106 26.30 -1.96 -8.17
C GLY A 106 25.35 -1.69 -9.34
N PHE A 107 24.27 -0.95 -9.07
CA PHE A 107 23.30 -0.58 -10.09
C PHE A 107 23.92 0.43 -11.07
N ALA A 108 23.58 0.33 -12.35
CA ALA A 108 24.12 1.27 -13.35
C ALA A 108 23.68 2.72 -13.07
N ARG A 109 24.56 3.69 -13.37
CA ARG A 109 24.27 5.13 -13.30
C ARG A 109 23.34 5.60 -14.42
N THR A 110 22.11 5.08 -14.42
CA THR A 110 21.08 5.33 -15.42
C THR A 110 19.73 5.39 -14.73
N GLN A 111 18.72 5.99 -15.38
CA GLN A 111 17.35 6.02 -14.85
C GLN A 111 16.80 4.62 -14.57
N GLN A 112 17.16 3.66 -15.42
CA GLN A 112 16.78 2.26 -15.27
C GLN A 112 17.48 1.59 -14.08
N GLY A 113 18.76 1.92 -13.85
CA GLY A 113 19.52 1.46 -12.69
C GLY A 113 18.98 2.05 -11.38
N ALA A 114 18.59 3.32 -11.37
CA ALA A 114 17.96 3.96 -10.22
C ALA A 114 16.62 3.29 -9.85
N GLN A 115 15.78 2.98 -10.84
CA GLN A 115 14.54 2.22 -10.62
C GLN A 115 14.81 0.80 -10.10
N SER A 116 15.86 0.14 -10.59
CA SER A 116 16.26 -1.18 -10.10
C SER A 116 16.74 -1.11 -8.65
N ALA A 117 17.54 -0.10 -8.31
CA ALA A 117 17.97 0.14 -6.94
C ALA A 117 16.78 0.36 -6.01
N ALA A 118 15.87 1.28 -6.38
CA ALA A 118 14.70 1.59 -5.58
C ALA A 118 13.80 0.37 -5.32
N THR A 119 13.61 -0.46 -6.34
CA THR A 119 12.84 -1.71 -6.24
C THR A 119 13.43 -2.66 -5.19
N ASN A 120 14.75 -2.84 -5.22
CA ASN A 120 15.45 -3.74 -4.29
C ASN A 120 15.52 -3.16 -2.87
N PHE A 121 15.61 -1.83 -2.74
CA PHE A 121 15.59 -1.14 -1.45
C PHE A 121 14.21 -1.20 -0.81
N ALA A 122 13.12 -1.03 -1.58
CA ALA A 122 11.75 -1.22 -1.10
C ALA A 122 11.51 -2.66 -0.57
N VAL A 123 12.04 -3.68 -1.24
CA VAL A 123 11.98 -5.07 -0.75
C VAL A 123 12.72 -5.23 0.57
N ALA A 124 13.92 -4.66 0.69
CA ALA A 124 14.71 -4.74 1.92
C ALA A 124 14.03 -4.01 3.09
N LEU A 125 13.51 -2.80 2.85
CA LEU A 125 12.82 -1.97 3.84
C LEU A 125 11.48 -2.56 4.31
N GLY A 126 10.84 -3.37 3.48
CA GLY A 126 9.60 -4.06 3.84
C GLY A 126 9.78 -5.55 4.13
N GLY A 127 11.01 -5.97 4.42
CA GLY A 127 11.35 -7.32 4.84
C GLY A 127 11.34 -7.49 6.36
N ASN A 128 11.21 -8.73 6.82
CA ASN A 128 11.26 -9.08 8.25
C ASN A 128 12.57 -8.66 8.95
N GLY A 129 13.67 -8.52 8.20
CA GLY A 129 14.95 -8.05 8.72
C GLY A 129 14.91 -6.65 9.35
N MET A 130 13.89 -5.83 9.06
CA MET A 130 13.71 -4.52 9.70
C MET A 130 13.21 -4.59 11.15
N PHE A 131 12.68 -5.74 11.58
CA PHE A 131 12.04 -5.89 12.88
C PHE A 131 13.00 -6.35 13.98
N GLU A 132 14.14 -6.96 13.61
CA GLU A 132 15.26 -7.26 14.51
C GLU A 132 16.28 -6.11 14.43
N LYS A 133 16.77 -5.64 15.58
CA LYS A 133 17.55 -4.40 15.66
C LYS A 133 18.87 -4.46 14.88
N ALA A 134 19.66 -5.51 15.06
CA ALA A 134 20.96 -5.61 14.41
C ALA A 134 20.82 -5.73 12.88
N SER A 135 19.89 -6.58 12.43
CA SER A 135 19.54 -6.71 11.01
C SER A 135 19.02 -5.40 10.43
N ARG A 136 18.13 -4.68 11.13
CA ARG A 136 17.64 -3.36 10.70
C ARG A 136 18.79 -2.37 10.49
N HIS A 137 19.71 -2.31 11.45
CA HIS A 137 20.85 -1.40 11.36
C HIS A 137 21.69 -1.70 10.12
N ALA A 138 21.99 -2.98 9.87
CA ALA A 138 22.74 -3.43 8.70
C ALA A 138 22.03 -3.11 7.37
N ILE A 139 20.70 -3.29 7.30
CA ILE A 139 19.90 -2.94 6.12
C ILE A 139 19.98 -1.44 5.86
N VAL A 140 19.73 -0.61 6.88
CA VAL A 140 19.73 0.85 6.77
C VAL A 140 21.09 1.35 6.27
N ASP A 141 22.18 0.87 6.87
CA ASP A 141 23.54 1.24 6.49
C ASP A 141 23.91 0.78 5.06
N ALA A 142 23.38 -0.36 4.61
CA ALA A 142 23.70 -0.90 3.29
C ALA A 142 23.08 -0.13 2.12
N ILE A 143 21.90 0.45 2.33
CA ILE A 143 21.07 1.04 1.26
C ILE A 143 20.97 2.56 1.32
N HIS A 144 21.23 3.20 2.47
CA HIS A 144 21.21 4.66 2.60
C HIS A 144 22.59 5.27 2.37
N THR A 145 22.61 6.58 2.10
CA THR A 145 23.85 7.35 2.21
C THR A 145 24.31 7.40 3.68
N PRO A 146 25.62 7.51 3.97
CA PRO A 146 26.11 7.45 5.36
C PRO A 146 25.51 8.53 6.28
N ASP A 147 25.25 9.72 5.74
CA ASP A 147 24.57 10.82 6.44
C ASP A 147 23.12 10.46 6.78
N ALA A 148 22.35 9.96 5.81
CA ALA A 148 20.96 9.57 6.01
C ALA A 148 20.82 8.38 6.97
N ALA A 149 21.69 7.38 6.86
CA ALA A 149 21.71 6.23 7.76
C ALA A 149 21.87 6.66 9.22
N ARG A 150 22.90 7.47 9.51
CA ARG A 150 23.18 7.98 10.87
C ARG A 150 21.99 8.75 11.46
N ASP A 151 21.30 9.53 10.65
CA ASP A 151 20.15 10.33 11.09
C ASP A 151 18.86 9.50 11.30
N LEU A 152 18.78 8.33 10.66
CA LEU A 152 17.63 7.43 10.72
C LEU A 152 17.71 6.41 11.85
N GLN A 153 18.90 5.87 12.17
CA GLN A 153 19.04 4.74 13.11
C GLN A 153 18.30 4.98 14.44
N ALA A 154 18.50 6.13 15.07
CA ALA A 154 17.85 6.44 16.35
C ALA A 154 16.33 6.60 16.23
N LYS A 155 15.84 7.20 15.15
CA LYS A 155 14.40 7.37 14.89
C LYS A 155 13.73 6.02 14.63
N LEU A 156 14.39 5.15 13.87
CA LEU A 156 13.94 3.79 13.61
C LEU A 156 13.99 2.93 14.87
N ASP A 157 15.01 3.05 15.70
CA ASP A 157 15.08 2.35 16.99
C ASP A 157 13.91 2.71 17.91
N GLN A 158 13.54 3.99 17.96
CA GLN A 158 12.38 4.44 18.71
C GLN A 158 11.07 3.88 18.11
N ALA A 159 10.95 3.95 16.79
CA ALA A 159 9.72 3.58 16.11
C ALA A 159 9.48 2.05 16.05
N TYR A 160 10.55 1.25 15.99
CA TYR A 160 10.54 -0.20 16.14
C TYR A 160 10.64 -0.65 17.61
N GLY A 161 10.21 0.21 18.54
CA GLY A 161 10.16 -0.12 19.96
C GLY A 161 9.10 -1.17 20.29
N THR A 162 9.15 -1.67 21.53
CA THR A 162 8.32 -2.79 22.03
C THR A 162 6.82 -2.59 21.82
N GLY A 163 6.31 -1.35 21.94
CA GLY A 163 4.90 -1.05 21.69
C GLY A 163 4.47 -1.34 20.26
N PHE A 164 5.29 -0.97 19.28
CA PHE A 164 5.03 -1.26 17.87
C PHE A 164 5.14 -2.75 17.58
N LEU A 165 6.20 -3.41 18.07
CA LEU A 165 6.40 -4.85 17.88
C LEU A 165 5.23 -5.68 18.44
N LYS A 166 4.74 -5.33 19.65
CA LYS A 166 3.55 -5.97 20.25
C LYS A 166 2.28 -5.74 19.45
N SER A 167 2.13 -4.57 18.81
CA SER A 167 0.97 -4.30 17.95
C SER A 167 0.86 -5.25 16.76
N LEU A 168 2.01 -5.81 16.34
CA LEU A 168 2.16 -6.83 15.30
C LEU A 168 2.14 -8.27 15.83
N GLY A 169 2.06 -8.46 17.15
CA GLY A 169 2.12 -9.77 17.80
C GLY A 169 3.53 -10.33 17.96
N LEU A 170 4.57 -9.51 17.80
CA LEU A 170 5.97 -9.91 17.99
C LEU A 170 6.40 -9.79 19.45
N ASN A 171 7.48 -10.52 19.78
CA ASN A 171 8.20 -10.39 21.03
C ASN A 171 8.95 -9.05 21.09
N ASP A 172 9.46 -8.70 22.27
CA ASP A 172 10.16 -7.42 22.51
C ASP A 172 11.46 -7.26 21.69
N ASP A 173 12.01 -8.37 21.19
CA ASP A 173 13.21 -8.41 20.33
C ASP A 173 12.87 -8.46 18.82
N GLY A 174 11.58 -8.43 18.46
CA GLY A 174 11.11 -8.51 17.08
C GLY A 174 10.94 -9.93 16.55
N SER A 175 11.22 -10.96 17.35
CA SER A 175 10.98 -12.35 16.97
C SER A 175 9.49 -12.72 17.01
N ALA A 176 9.10 -13.72 16.22
CA ALA A 176 7.74 -14.25 16.24
C ALA A 176 7.50 -15.13 17.49
N PRO A 177 6.26 -15.21 18.01
CA PRO A 177 5.89 -16.19 19.03
C PRO A 177 6.17 -17.63 18.59
N LYS A 178 6.43 -18.51 19.56
CA LYS A 178 6.71 -19.93 19.29
C LYS A 178 5.58 -20.57 18.47
N GLY A 179 5.94 -21.28 17.41
CA GLY A 179 4.99 -21.95 16.52
C GLY A 179 4.37 -21.02 15.46
N GLN A 180 4.74 -19.74 15.42
CA GLN A 180 4.31 -18.81 14.39
C GLN A 180 5.51 -18.27 13.61
N THR A 181 5.25 -17.89 12.36
CA THR A 181 6.23 -17.26 11.48
C THR A 181 5.76 -15.86 11.16
N PHE A 182 6.59 -14.87 11.47
CA PHE A 182 6.32 -13.50 11.05
C PHE A 182 6.62 -13.32 9.58
N VAL A 183 5.62 -12.85 8.86
CA VAL A 183 5.68 -12.51 7.45
C VAL A 183 5.71 -10.99 7.36
N SER A 184 6.74 -10.47 6.72
CA SER A 184 6.80 -9.10 6.24
C SER A 184 7.53 -9.16 4.90
N ARG A 185 6.76 -8.96 3.83
CA ARG A 185 7.24 -9.06 2.45
C ARG A 185 6.68 -7.90 1.65
N THR A 186 7.57 -7.10 1.07
CA THR A 186 7.20 -6.12 0.04
C THR A 186 7.43 -6.72 -1.34
N ILE A 187 6.43 -6.58 -2.20
CA ILE A 187 6.39 -7.15 -3.54
C ILE A 187 6.16 -5.99 -4.51
N PRO A 188 7.22 -5.48 -5.14
CA PRO A 188 7.09 -4.46 -6.17
C PRO A 188 6.30 -4.98 -7.35
N VAL A 189 5.32 -4.20 -7.79
CA VAL A 189 4.45 -4.47 -8.95
C VAL A 189 4.87 -3.61 -10.15
N GLY A 190 5.40 -2.41 -9.88
CA GLY A 190 5.96 -1.55 -10.91
C GLY A 190 6.72 -0.36 -10.34
N THR A 191 7.50 0.29 -11.20
CA THR A 191 8.25 1.50 -10.85
C THR A 191 8.07 2.60 -11.88
N LYS A 192 8.27 3.85 -11.43
CA LYS A 192 8.32 5.01 -12.28
C LYS A 192 9.30 6.03 -11.70
N ALA A 193 10.29 6.43 -12.48
CA ALA A 193 11.13 7.58 -12.13
C ALA A 193 10.34 8.89 -12.38
N THR A 194 10.19 9.71 -11.35
CA THR A 194 9.53 11.04 -11.43
C THR A 194 10.54 12.17 -11.62
N ALA A 195 11.80 11.95 -11.26
CA ALA A 195 12.92 12.83 -11.54
C ALA A 195 14.20 12.01 -11.71
N PHE A 196 15.08 12.44 -12.62
CA PHE A 196 16.37 11.81 -12.85
C PHE A 196 17.40 12.79 -13.39
N ASN A 197 18.61 12.73 -12.83
CA ASN A 197 19.84 13.23 -13.43
C ASN A 197 20.99 12.27 -13.06
N ASP A 198 22.21 12.56 -13.52
CA ASP A 198 23.33 11.65 -13.27
C ASP A 198 23.68 11.48 -11.79
N SER A 199 23.38 12.44 -10.91
CA SER A 199 23.70 12.37 -9.48
C SER A 199 22.52 12.02 -8.57
N GLU A 200 21.28 12.22 -9.01
CA GLU A 200 20.09 12.12 -8.16
C GLU A 200 18.90 11.55 -8.93
N ALA A 201 18.04 10.81 -8.24
CA ALA A 201 16.79 10.29 -8.79
C ALA A 201 15.67 10.34 -7.76
N THR A 202 14.43 10.46 -8.21
CA THR A 202 13.23 10.18 -7.42
C THR A 202 12.44 9.10 -8.13
N VAL A 203 12.15 8.01 -7.42
CA VAL A 203 11.45 6.84 -7.97
C VAL A 203 10.25 6.52 -7.09
N GLU A 204 9.10 6.31 -7.74
CA GLU A 204 7.92 5.71 -7.12
C GLU A 204 7.93 4.20 -7.40
N VAL A 205 7.73 3.39 -6.36
CA VAL A 205 7.62 1.94 -6.42
C VAL A 205 6.23 1.55 -5.94
N TRP A 206 5.37 1.12 -6.86
CA TRP A 206 4.04 0.62 -6.51
C TRP A 206 4.15 -0.84 -6.07
N CYS A 207 3.66 -1.13 -4.87
CA CYS A 207 3.86 -2.41 -4.21
C CYS A 207 2.54 -2.99 -3.71
N THR A 208 2.52 -4.31 -3.63
CA THR A 208 1.69 -5.01 -2.64
C THR A 208 2.59 -5.56 -1.54
N GLY A 209 2.04 -5.79 -0.35
CA GLY A 209 2.79 -6.37 0.75
C GLY A 209 1.99 -7.43 1.49
N LEU A 210 2.69 -8.39 2.07
CA LEU A 210 2.15 -9.38 2.99
C LEU A 210 2.70 -9.11 4.38
N VAL A 211 1.83 -8.92 5.36
CA VAL A 211 2.22 -8.70 6.76
C VAL A 211 1.34 -9.48 7.72
N GLY A 212 1.94 -10.12 8.71
CA GLY A 212 1.24 -10.81 9.80
C GLY A 212 1.97 -12.05 10.29
N LEU A 213 1.28 -12.86 11.07
CA LEU A 213 1.76 -14.10 11.67
C LEU A 213 1.04 -15.28 11.04
N ALA A 214 1.82 -16.17 10.42
CA ALA A 214 1.37 -17.48 9.97
C ALA A 214 1.55 -18.51 11.09
N GLY A 215 0.58 -19.40 11.28
CA GLY A 215 0.59 -20.44 12.30
C GLY A 215 -0.71 -20.48 13.10
N GLU A 216 -0.99 -21.63 13.71
CA GLU A 216 -2.20 -21.81 14.53
C GLU A 216 -2.27 -20.80 15.68
N GLY A 217 -3.50 -20.36 16.00
CA GLY A 217 -3.76 -19.41 17.08
C GLY A 217 -3.28 -17.98 16.82
N SER A 218 -2.83 -17.64 15.60
CA SER A 218 -2.48 -16.27 15.23
C SER A 218 -3.70 -15.35 15.35
N THR A 219 -3.57 -14.28 16.13
CA THR A 219 -4.55 -13.18 16.21
C THR A 219 -4.24 -12.04 15.25
N LYS A 220 -3.17 -12.19 14.47
CA LYS A 220 -2.67 -11.23 13.47
C LYS A 220 -2.42 -11.97 12.16
N PRO A 221 -3.45 -12.53 11.51
CA PRO A 221 -3.26 -13.36 10.32
C PRO A 221 -2.56 -12.57 9.21
N VAL A 222 -1.82 -13.27 8.35
CA VAL A 222 -1.15 -12.66 7.20
C VAL A 222 -2.19 -12.00 6.28
N ALA A 223 -2.05 -10.70 6.08
CA ALA A 223 -2.94 -9.89 5.28
C ALA A 223 -2.17 -9.19 4.15
N GLN A 224 -2.89 -8.93 3.06
CA GLN A 224 -2.38 -8.16 1.93
C GLN A 224 -2.64 -6.67 2.12
N THR A 225 -1.69 -5.84 1.67
CA THR A 225 -1.85 -4.38 1.57
C THR A 225 -1.32 -3.87 0.23
N TRP A 226 -1.74 -2.68 -0.17
CA TRP A 226 -1.28 -1.97 -1.36
C TRP A 226 -0.77 -0.59 -0.99
N PHE A 227 0.36 -0.20 -1.54
CA PHE A 227 1.01 1.06 -1.23
C PHE A 227 1.98 1.47 -2.33
N THR A 228 2.37 2.74 -2.31
CA THR A 228 3.43 3.29 -3.14
C THR A 228 4.54 3.80 -2.23
N VAL A 229 5.79 3.43 -2.52
CA VAL A 229 6.98 3.97 -1.87
C VAL A 229 7.60 5.02 -2.78
N THR A 230 7.86 6.22 -2.26
CA THR A 230 8.59 7.28 -2.95
C THR A 230 10.00 7.35 -2.38
N GLU A 231 10.98 7.05 -3.20
CA GLU A 231 12.39 6.96 -2.81
C GLU A 231 13.21 8.05 -3.50
N LYS A 232 13.97 8.81 -2.72
CA LYS A 232 14.97 9.74 -3.23
C LYS A 232 16.33 9.08 -3.14
N LEU A 233 17.04 9.06 -4.27
CA LEU A 233 18.33 8.42 -4.40
C LEU A 233 19.42 9.42 -4.77
N ARG A 234 20.64 9.14 -4.31
CA ARG A 234 21.86 9.83 -4.70
C ARG A 234 22.88 8.81 -5.22
N TRP A 235 23.56 9.16 -6.29
CA TRP A 235 24.70 8.40 -6.79
C TRP A 235 25.93 8.68 -5.92
N THR A 236 26.47 7.64 -5.29
CA THR A 236 27.67 7.75 -4.45
C THR A 236 28.38 6.40 -4.36
N ASN A 237 29.71 6.42 -4.31
CA ASN A 237 30.54 5.21 -4.20
C ASN A 237 30.16 4.13 -5.24
N ASP A 238 30.01 4.57 -6.50
CA ASP A 238 29.65 3.72 -7.65
C ASP A 238 28.34 2.95 -7.53
N ASP A 239 27.39 3.46 -6.74
CA ASP A 239 26.05 2.87 -6.59
C ASP A 239 24.97 3.94 -6.34
N TRP A 240 23.71 3.55 -6.51
CA TRP A 240 22.57 4.35 -6.03
C TRP A 240 22.32 4.07 -4.53
N LYS A 241 22.11 5.12 -3.73
CA LYS A 241 21.78 5.02 -2.30
C LYS A 241 20.61 5.93 -1.93
N LEU A 242 19.81 5.51 -0.96
CA LEU A 242 18.69 6.28 -0.43
C LEU A 242 19.17 7.47 0.39
N THR A 243 18.59 8.64 0.10
CA THR A 243 18.64 9.80 0.99
C THR A 243 17.36 9.90 1.81
N SER A 244 16.23 9.43 1.27
CA SER A 244 14.95 9.31 1.99
C SER A 244 14.04 8.27 1.33
N SER A 245 13.15 7.66 2.11
CA SER A 245 12.06 6.81 1.64
C SER A 245 10.78 7.16 2.41
N GLU A 246 9.69 7.33 1.67
CA GLU A 246 8.36 7.66 2.20
C GLU A 246 7.33 6.70 1.60
N GLN A 247 6.28 6.35 2.36
CA GLN A 247 5.26 5.42 1.91
C GLN A 247 3.87 6.03 2.01
N LYS A 248 3.04 5.77 1.01
CA LYS A 248 1.62 6.13 0.98
C LYS A 248 0.77 4.90 0.68
N GLN A 249 -0.39 4.76 1.34
CA GLN A 249 -1.35 3.70 1.01
C GLN A 249 -1.92 3.86 -0.40
N GLY A 250 -2.14 2.72 -1.05
CA GLY A 250 -2.67 2.62 -2.40
C GLY A 250 -1.74 3.14 -3.51
N PRO A 251 -2.26 3.25 -4.75
CA PRO A 251 -3.59 2.78 -5.15
C PRO A 251 -3.71 1.26 -4.99
N ALA A 252 -4.92 0.76 -4.68
CA ALA A 252 -5.21 -0.66 -4.61
C ALA A 252 -6.11 -1.03 -5.80
N PRO A 253 -5.83 -2.12 -6.53
CA PRO A 253 -6.80 -2.66 -7.47
C PRO A 253 -8.03 -3.15 -6.71
N VAL A 254 -9.16 -3.27 -7.42
CA VAL A 254 -10.36 -3.87 -6.85
C VAL A 254 -10.03 -5.30 -6.43
N SER A 255 -10.30 -5.65 -5.17
CA SER A 255 -10.15 -7.01 -4.69
C SER A 255 -11.28 -7.89 -5.25
N GLY A 256 -10.93 -9.03 -5.84
CA GLY A 256 -11.93 -10.07 -6.12
C GLY A 256 -12.39 -10.76 -4.83
N ASP A 257 -13.55 -11.43 -4.88
CA ASP A 257 -14.04 -12.26 -3.77
C ASP A 257 -13.19 -13.53 -3.64
N LEU A 258 -12.06 -13.41 -2.94
CA LEU A 258 -11.18 -14.53 -2.62
C LEU A 258 -11.50 -15.04 -1.22
N ARG A 259 -11.79 -16.34 -1.12
CA ARG A 259 -11.90 -17.01 0.18
C ARG A 259 -10.54 -16.94 0.89
N ALA A 260 -10.55 -16.51 2.16
CA ALA A 260 -9.36 -16.57 3.00
C ALA A 260 -8.89 -18.02 3.16
N SER A 261 -7.61 -18.26 2.89
CA SER A 261 -6.96 -19.54 3.15
C SER A 261 -6.93 -19.86 4.64
N SER A 262 -6.86 -21.16 4.96
CA SER A 262 -6.60 -21.63 6.31
C SER A 262 -5.20 -21.22 6.80
N ALA A 263 -5.00 -21.26 8.12
CA ALA A 263 -3.70 -20.98 8.73
C ALA A 263 -2.60 -21.92 8.21
N ASP A 264 -2.93 -23.20 7.98
CA ASP A 264 -1.99 -24.20 7.47
C ASP A 264 -1.58 -23.93 6.02
N GLU A 265 -2.52 -23.58 5.15
CA GLU A 265 -2.23 -23.23 3.76
C GLU A 265 -1.29 -22.01 3.68
N ILE A 266 -1.55 -20.97 4.46
CA ILE A 266 -0.68 -19.79 4.53
C ILE A 266 0.69 -20.15 5.12
N THR A 267 0.73 -20.96 6.17
CA THR A 267 2.00 -21.40 6.78
C THR A 267 2.85 -22.20 5.79
N ASN A 268 2.24 -23.12 5.06
CA ASN A 268 2.90 -23.90 4.02
C ASN A 268 3.41 -23.01 2.89
N ALA A 269 2.64 -22.02 2.46
CA ALA A 269 3.09 -21.06 1.45
C ALA A 269 4.27 -20.21 1.95
N VAL A 270 4.19 -19.71 3.18
CA VAL A 270 5.25 -18.88 3.79
C VAL A 270 6.56 -19.65 3.90
N ASN A 271 6.50 -20.93 4.29
CA ASN A 271 7.68 -21.79 4.45
C ASN A 271 8.20 -22.31 3.10
N GLY A 272 7.32 -22.52 2.11
CA GLY A 272 7.68 -23.06 0.80
C GLY A 272 8.19 -22.02 -0.20
N TYR A 273 7.74 -20.77 -0.11
CA TYR A 273 8.15 -19.70 -1.02
C TYR A 273 9.12 -18.72 -0.36
N GLY A 274 10.36 -18.68 -0.86
CA GLY A 274 11.37 -17.72 -0.46
C GLY A 274 11.01 -16.27 -0.82
N GLY A 275 11.58 -15.31 -0.11
CA GLY A 275 11.48 -13.89 -0.45
C GLY A 275 12.35 -13.51 -1.64
N PHE A 276 12.07 -12.37 -2.27
CA PHE A 276 12.89 -11.84 -3.35
C PHE A 276 14.26 -11.42 -2.82
N THR A 277 15.32 -11.93 -3.46
CA THR A 277 16.71 -11.47 -3.26
C THR A 277 17.16 -10.48 -4.34
N TYR A 278 16.43 -10.47 -5.46
CA TYR A 278 16.47 -9.45 -6.49
C TYR A 278 15.04 -9.22 -6.96
N ALA A 279 14.57 -7.97 -6.90
CA ALA A 279 13.26 -7.61 -7.43
C ALA A 279 13.45 -6.68 -8.62
N ARG A 280 12.94 -7.13 -9.77
CA ARG A 280 12.88 -6.36 -11.02
C ARG A 280 11.87 -6.96 -11.98
#